data_AF-A0A955XHR6-F1
#
_entry.id   AF-A0A955XHR6-F1
#
_cell.length_a   1.000
_cell.length_b   1.000
_cell.length_c   1.000
_cell.angle_alpha   90.00
_cell.angle_beta   90.00
_cell.angle_gamma   90.00
#
_symmetry.space_group_name_H-M   'P 1'
#
loop_
_entity.id
_entity.type
_entity.pdbx_description
1 polymer ?
#
loop_
_entity_poly.entity_id
_entity_poly.type
_entity_poly.pdbx_seq_one_letter_code
_entity_poly.pdbx_strand_id
1 'polypeptide(L)'
;MAKSKKAAEGDDAARTPGSPESPDAAEPREAWEARVRERYGKVLAGYIAGRGIEVPVGWRSLVEDGLAQFELVSRRFELDATVALVKEKFGTLRFHWDEGIADPGAGDTAIALAVMNAVVSDLQSRALGTCEVCGADGAIERTSPFVAKSPRCDRCSVARPSGSSS
;
A
#
# COMPACT_ATOMS: atom_id res chain seq x y z
N MET A 1 -13.61 -48.06 18.90
CA MET A 1 -12.20 -47.63 18.76
C MET A 1 -12.20 -46.21 18.21
N ALA A 2 -12.07 -45.21 19.08
CA ALA A 2 -12.12 -43.79 18.74
C ALA A 2 -10.73 -43.31 18.33
N LYS A 3 -10.61 -42.69 17.14
CA LYS A 3 -9.38 -42.02 16.70
C LYS A 3 -9.51 -40.52 16.97
N SER A 4 -8.91 -40.06 18.06
CA SER A 4 -8.71 -38.64 18.36
C SER A 4 -7.79 -38.01 17.32
N LYS A 5 -8.28 -36.98 16.64
CA LYS A 5 -7.54 -36.19 15.65
C LYS A 5 -6.85 -35.05 16.39
N LYS A 6 -5.52 -35.08 16.42
CA LYS A 6 -4.63 -34.12 17.08
C LYS A 6 -4.66 -32.80 16.30
N ALA A 7 -5.01 -31.70 16.96
CA ALA A 7 -4.91 -30.35 16.40
C ALA A 7 -3.42 -29.96 16.31
N ALA A 8 -3.02 -29.42 15.18
CA ALA A 8 -1.71 -28.82 14.99
C ALA A 8 -1.80 -27.36 15.45
N GLU A 9 -1.18 -27.06 16.60
CA GLU A 9 -0.77 -25.70 16.95
C GLU A 9 0.25 -25.25 15.89
N GLY A 10 -0.14 -24.29 15.07
CA GLY A 10 0.78 -23.57 14.20
C GLY A 10 1.52 -22.54 15.05
N ASP A 11 2.84 -22.69 15.09
CA ASP A 11 3.78 -21.69 15.61
C ASP A 11 3.54 -20.35 14.89
N ASP A 12 2.81 -19.46 15.55
CA ASP A 12 2.66 -18.06 15.17
C ASP A 12 3.99 -17.39 15.51
N ALA A 13 4.95 -17.52 14.59
CA ALA A 13 6.24 -16.86 14.68
C ALA A 13 5.99 -15.35 14.64
N ALA A 14 5.86 -14.77 15.83
CA ALA A 14 5.79 -13.35 16.07
C ALA A 14 6.92 -12.67 15.29
N ARG A 15 6.54 -11.99 14.21
CA ARG A 15 7.42 -11.14 13.43
C ARG A 15 7.93 -10.08 14.39
N THR A 16 9.19 -10.18 14.81
CA THR A 16 9.83 -9.17 15.65
C THR A 16 9.58 -7.80 15.02
N PRO A 17 8.97 -6.83 15.72
CA PRO A 17 8.78 -5.50 15.18
C PRO A 17 10.16 -4.95 14.82
N GLY A 18 10.37 -4.78 13.53
CA GLY A 18 11.64 -4.34 12.96
C GLY A 18 12.04 -2.99 13.56
N SER A 19 13.34 -2.86 13.80
CA SER A 19 13.99 -1.61 14.18
C SER A 19 13.46 -0.42 13.35
N PRO A 20 13.16 0.74 13.95
CA PRO A 20 12.35 1.81 13.36
C PRO A 20 13.02 2.62 12.24
N GLU A 21 14.12 2.13 11.68
CA GLU A 21 14.81 2.76 10.57
C GLU A 21 14.54 1.94 9.31
N SER A 22 13.35 2.12 8.74
CA SER A 22 13.15 1.72 7.36
C SER A 22 14.21 2.44 6.52
N PRO A 23 15.05 1.73 5.74
CA PRO A 23 16.07 2.37 4.91
C PRO A 23 15.48 3.42 3.94
N ASP A 24 14.19 3.32 3.63
CA ASP A 24 13.45 4.28 2.80
C ASP A 24 13.21 5.64 3.47
N ALA A 25 13.32 5.73 4.81
CA ALA A 25 13.07 6.98 5.53
C ALA A 25 14.15 8.06 5.27
N ALA A 26 15.36 7.63 4.91
CA ALA A 26 16.48 8.52 4.58
C ALA A 26 16.55 8.88 3.09
N GLU A 27 15.81 8.18 2.23
CA GLU A 27 15.89 8.37 0.79
C GLU A 27 15.06 9.59 0.33
N PRO A 28 15.65 10.51 -0.45
CA PRO A 28 14.91 11.59 -1.09
C PRO A 28 13.75 11.06 -1.94
N ARG A 29 12.63 11.79 -1.96
CA ARG A 29 11.42 11.37 -2.68
C ARG A 29 11.70 11.12 -4.16
N GLU A 30 12.49 11.97 -4.78
CA GLU A 30 12.81 11.91 -6.20
C GLU A 30 13.61 10.66 -6.56
N ALA A 31 14.56 10.27 -5.69
CA ALA A 31 15.35 9.06 -5.86
C ALA A 31 14.48 7.80 -5.71
N TRP A 32 13.63 7.80 -4.68
CA TRP A 32 12.64 6.74 -4.46
C TRP A 32 11.71 6.58 -5.68
N GLU A 33 11.11 7.67 -6.15
CA GLU A 33 10.20 7.63 -7.31
C GLU A 33 10.92 7.16 -8.58
N ALA A 34 12.18 7.57 -8.79
CA ALA A 34 12.97 7.13 -9.93
C ALA A 34 13.20 5.61 -9.90
N ARG A 35 13.61 5.06 -8.74
CA ARG A 35 13.77 3.62 -8.54
C ARG A 35 12.48 2.85 -8.76
N VAL A 36 11.37 3.34 -8.19
CA VAL A 36 10.05 2.71 -8.34
C VAL A 36 9.61 2.70 -9.80
N ARG A 37 9.84 3.78 -10.56
CA ARG A 37 9.55 3.84 -12.00
C ARG A 37 10.45 2.93 -12.83
N GLU A 38 11.73 2.85 -12.50
CA GLU A 38 12.65 1.93 -13.17
C GLU A 38 12.21 0.48 -12.97
N ARG A 39 11.84 0.12 -11.73
CA ARG A 39 11.44 -1.24 -11.37
C ARG A 39 10.06 -1.64 -11.90
N TYR A 40 9.06 -0.76 -11.76
CA TYR A 40 7.66 -1.07 -12.06
C TYR A 40 7.12 -0.30 -13.28
N GLY A 41 8.01 0.15 -14.18
CA GLY A 41 7.65 0.99 -15.31
C GLY A 41 6.56 0.44 -16.21
N LYS A 42 6.47 -0.89 -16.38
CA LYS A 42 5.37 -1.53 -17.13
C LYS A 42 4.01 -1.31 -16.46
N VAL A 43 3.93 -1.54 -15.14
CA VAL A 43 2.70 -1.33 -14.37
C VAL A 43 2.35 0.16 -14.30
N LEU A 44 3.36 1.02 -14.27
CA LEU A 44 3.21 2.48 -14.26
C LEU A 44 3.12 3.07 -15.68
N ALA A 45 2.85 2.29 -16.72
CA ALA A 45 2.76 2.81 -18.09
C ALA A 45 1.53 3.69 -18.32
N GLY A 46 0.41 3.38 -17.65
CA GLY A 46 -0.80 4.21 -17.63
C GLY A 46 -0.73 5.39 -16.67
N TYR A 47 0.42 5.59 -16.03
CA TYR A 47 0.59 6.64 -15.04
C TYR A 47 0.48 8.02 -15.67
N ILE A 48 -0.39 8.87 -15.11
CA ILE A 48 -0.55 10.24 -15.62
C ILE A 48 0.74 11.03 -15.32
N ALA A 49 1.52 11.27 -16.37
CA ALA A 49 2.74 12.07 -16.31
C ALA A 49 2.46 13.42 -15.61
N GLY A 50 3.30 13.77 -14.63
CA GLY A 50 3.18 15.00 -13.86
C GLY A 50 2.30 14.94 -12.61
N ARG A 51 1.62 13.81 -12.32
CA ARG A 51 0.83 13.65 -11.08
C ARG A 51 1.49 12.87 -9.95
N GLY A 52 2.68 12.29 -10.17
CA GLY A 52 3.63 11.77 -9.16
C GLY A 52 3.07 10.72 -8.18
N ILE A 53 3.89 9.83 -7.62
CA ILE A 53 3.40 8.98 -6.52
C ILE A 53 3.38 9.87 -5.27
N GLU A 54 2.20 10.33 -4.87
CA GLU A 54 2.02 11.35 -3.83
C GLU A 54 1.68 10.72 -2.48
N VAL A 55 2.64 9.98 -1.91
CA VAL A 55 2.44 9.32 -0.61
C VAL A 55 3.46 9.78 0.44
N PRO A 56 3.06 9.80 1.72
CA PRO A 56 3.98 9.97 2.83
C PRO A 56 5.08 8.90 2.86
N VAL A 57 6.25 9.25 3.40
CA VAL A 57 7.43 8.37 3.44
C VAL A 57 7.15 7.04 4.15
N GLY A 58 6.36 7.04 5.23
CA GLY A 58 6.00 5.83 5.96
C GLY A 58 5.12 4.84 5.19
N TRP A 59 4.55 5.25 4.05
CA TRP A 59 3.74 4.38 3.20
C TRP A 59 4.46 3.90 1.94
N ARG A 60 5.71 4.31 1.71
CA ARG A 60 6.46 3.97 0.49
C ARG A 60 6.63 2.45 0.32
N SER A 61 7.00 1.75 1.38
CA SER A 61 7.13 0.28 1.36
C SER A 61 5.79 -0.41 1.08
N LEU A 62 4.68 0.10 1.61
CA LEU A 62 3.34 -0.39 1.28
C LEU A 62 3.04 -0.24 -0.21
N VAL A 63 3.36 0.92 -0.79
CA VAL A 63 3.16 1.15 -2.23
C VAL A 63 4.01 0.21 -3.06
N GLU A 64 5.27 -0.03 -2.69
CA GLU A 64 6.13 -1.00 -3.38
C GLU A 64 5.61 -2.43 -3.27
N ASP A 65 5.14 -2.86 -2.09
CA ASP A 65 4.46 -4.15 -1.90
C ASP A 65 3.25 -4.27 -2.83
N GLY A 66 2.42 -3.22 -2.87
CA GLY A 66 1.23 -3.16 -3.73
C GLY A 66 1.57 -3.24 -5.21
N LEU A 67 2.59 -2.51 -5.66
CA LEU A 67 3.06 -2.56 -7.06
C LEU A 67 3.63 -3.93 -7.42
N ALA A 68 4.37 -4.57 -6.51
CA ALA A 68 4.89 -5.92 -6.72
C ALA A 68 3.77 -6.96 -6.82
N GLN A 69 2.76 -6.89 -5.96
CA GLN A 69 1.59 -7.76 -6.05
C GLN A 69 0.79 -7.51 -7.32
N PHE A 70 0.59 -6.23 -7.69
CA PHE A 70 -0.09 -5.86 -8.92
C PHE A 70 0.63 -6.42 -10.15
N GLU A 71 1.96 -6.27 -10.23
CA GLU A 71 2.76 -6.85 -11.30
C GLU A 71 2.62 -8.37 -11.38
N LEU A 72 2.65 -9.06 -10.23
CA LEU A 72 2.52 -10.51 -10.16
C LEU A 72 1.15 -10.97 -10.68
N VAL A 73 0.07 -10.29 -10.28
CA VAL A 73 -1.29 -10.59 -10.74
C VAL A 73 -1.42 -10.31 -12.23
N SER A 74 -0.94 -9.15 -12.71
CA SER A 74 -0.94 -8.82 -14.14
C SER A 74 -0.21 -9.88 -14.97
N ARG A 75 0.98 -10.33 -14.52
CA ARG A 75 1.72 -11.39 -15.21
C ARG A 75 1.01 -12.74 -15.16
N ARG A 76 0.41 -13.10 -14.03
CA ARG A 76 -0.24 -14.41 -13.84
C ARG A 76 -1.48 -14.57 -14.73
N PHE A 77 -2.21 -13.49 -14.94
CA PHE A 77 -3.46 -13.47 -15.72
C PHE A 77 -3.31 -12.81 -17.09
N GLU A 78 -2.07 -12.53 -17.51
CA GLU A 78 -1.74 -11.89 -18.79
C GLU A 78 -2.53 -10.58 -19.04
N LEU A 79 -2.71 -9.78 -17.98
CA LEU A 79 -3.39 -8.49 -18.06
C LEU A 79 -2.42 -7.38 -18.45
N ASP A 80 -2.91 -6.46 -19.29
CA ASP A 80 -2.27 -5.17 -19.57
C ASP A 80 -2.75 -4.07 -18.60
N ALA A 81 -3.12 -4.47 -17.39
CA ALA A 81 -3.55 -3.55 -16.34
C ALA A 81 -2.42 -2.60 -15.94
N THR A 82 -2.76 -1.33 -15.72
CA THR A 82 -1.81 -0.27 -15.36
C THR A 82 -2.31 0.53 -14.16
N VAL A 83 -1.39 1.10 -13.41
CA VAL A 83 -1.70 1.99 -12.28
C VAL A 83 -1.78 3.42 -12.77
N ALA A 84 -2.93 4.05 -12.54
CA ALA A 84 -3.23 5.40 -13.01
C ALA A 84 -2.78 6.47 -11.99
N LEU A 85 -2.97 6.20 -10.69
CA LEU A 85 -2.69 7.17 -9.63
C LEU A 85 -2.50 6.50 -8.27
N VAL A 86 -1.45 6.88 -7.55
CA VAL A 86 -1.25 6.50 -6.14
C VAL A 86 -1.02 7.76 -5.30
N LYS A 87 -1.90 8.03 -4.34
CA LYS A 87 -1.79 9.22 -3.48
C LYS A 87 -2.43 9.06 -2.11
N GLU A 88 -2.00 9.88 -1.16
CA GLU A 88 -2.72 10.12 0.08
C GLU A 88 -3.92 11.06 -0.17
N LYS A 89 -5.06 10.76 0.46
CA LYS A 89 -6.23 11.65 0.49
C LYS A 89 -7.01 11.44 1.79
N PHE A 90 -7.13 12.50 2.59
CA PHE A 90 -7.91 12.53 3.85
C PHE A 90 -7.49 11.45 4.87
N GLY A 91 -6.18 11.23 5.02
CA GLY A 91 -5.60 10.22 5.88
C GLY A 91 -5.71 8.79 5.35
N THR A 92 -6.00 8.63 4.06
CA THR A 92 -6.19 7.31 3.42
C THR A 92 -5.35 7.19 2.16
N LEU A 93 -4.84 5.99 1.89
CA LEU A 93 -4.19 5.69 0.62
C LEU A 93 -5.25 5.49 -0.48
N ARG A 94 -5.01 6.08 -1.64
CA ARG A 94 -5.80 5.89 -2.87
C ARG A 94 -4.91 5.28 -3.92
N PHE A 95 -5.33 4.13 -4.44
CA PHE A 95 -4.60 3.37 -5.44
C PHE A 95 -5.57 3.07 -6.59
N HIS A 96 -5.45 3.83 -7.67
CA HIS A 96 -6.31 3.74 -8.85
C HIS A 96 -5.55 3.02 -9.97
N TRP A 97 -6.25 2.13 -10.66
CA TRP A 97 -5.71 1.34 -11.75
C TRP A 97 -6.74 1.20 -12.87
N ASP A 98 -6.23 1.03 -14.07
CA ASP A 98 -6.99 0.74 -15.28
C ASP A 98 -6.74 -0.71 -15.68
N GLU A 99 -7.82 -1.39 -16.02
CA GLU A 99 -7.83 -2.82 -16.35
C GLU A 99 -7.13 -3.17 -17.66
N GLY A 100 -7.00 -2.22 -18.59
CA GLY A 100 -6.28 -2.41 -19.85
C GLY A 100 -6.83 -3.58 -20.68
N ILE A 101 -8.16 -3.75 -20.76
CA ILE A 101 -8.77 -4.94 -21.37
C ILE A 101 -8.47 -5.01 -22.87
N ALA A 102 -7.68 -6.02 -23.26
CA ALA A 102 -7.78 -6.66 -24.57
C ALA A 102 -8.73 -7.86 -24.43
N ASP A 103 -10.00 -7.67 -24.81
CA ASP A 103 -11.08 -8.65 -24.87
C ASP A 103 -11.53 -9.34 -23.55
N PRO A 104 -12.70 -8.98 -22.97
CA PRO A 104 -13.23 -9.54 -21.72
C PRO A 104 -13.78 -10.99 -21.84
N GLY A 105 -13.53 -11.70 -22.96
CA GLY A 105 -14.06 -13.04 -23.23
C GLY A 105 -13.35 -14.21 -22.54
N ALA A 106 -12.20 -14.01 -21.89
CA ALA A 106 -11.49 -15.06 -21.17
C ALA A 106 -12.08 -15.25 -19.75
N GLY A 107 -12.54 -16.46 -19.41
CA GLY A 107 -13.19 -16.75 -18.13
C GLY A 107 -12.36 -16.40 -16.87
N ASP A 108 -11.04 -16.23 -17.03
CA ASP A 108 -10.13 -15.88 -15.94
C ASP A 108 -10.07 -14.37 -15.65
N THR A 109 -10.58 -13.51 -16.54
CA THR A 109 -10.56 -12.04 -16.37
C THR A 109 -11.31 -11.62 -15.10
N ALA A 110 -12.50 -12.19 -14.84
CA ALA A 110 -13.27 -11.86 -13.64
C ALA A 110 -12.53 -12.22 -12.34
N ILE A 111 -11.81 -13.33 -12.33
CA ILE A 111 -10.97 -13.76 -11.21
C ILE A 111 -9.82 -12.79 -11.03
N ALA A 112 -9.15 -12.41 -12.12
CA ALA A 112 -8.03 -11.49 -12.09
C ALA A 112 -8.44 -10.11 -11.55
N LEU A 113 -9.57 -9.56 -12.00
CA LEU A 113 -10.13 -8.30 -11.49
C LEU A 113 -10.48 -8.40 -10.00
N ALA A 114 -11.05 -9.52 -9.55
CA ALA A 114 -11.34 -9.74 -8.14
C ALA A 114 -10.06 -9.79 -7.28
N VAL A 115 -9.01 -10.45 -7.76
CA VAL A 115 -7.71 -10.50 -7.08
C VAL A 115 -7.05 -9.12 -7.04
N MET A 116 -7.06 -8.36 -8.13
CA MET A 116 -6.54 -6.98 -8.15
C MET A 116 -7.27 -6.08 -7.16
N ASN A 117 -8.60 -6.16 -7.12
CA ASN A 117 -9.40 -5.40 -6.15
C ASN A 117 -9.09 -5.80 -4.71
N ALA A 118 -8.82 -7.08 -4.44
CA ALA A 118 -8.41 -7.56 -3.12
C ALA A 118 -7.02 -7.01 -2.72
N VAL A 119 -6.05 -6.99 -3.64
CA VAL A 119 -4.72 -6.38 -3.41
C VAL A 119 -4.86 -4.91 -3.05
N VAL A 120 -5.65 -4.15 -3.82
CA VAL A 120 -5.88 -2.73 -3.56
C VAL A 120 -6.59 -2.52 -2.23
N SER A 121 -7.60 -3.33 -1.90
CA SER A 121 -8.32 -3.24 -0.62
C SER A 121 -7.43 -3.55 0.58
N ASP A 122 -6.57 -4.57 0.49
CA ASP A 122 -5.60 -4.91 1.54
C ASP A 122 -4.61 -3.77 1.76
N LEU A 123 -4.04 -3.25 0.66
CA LEU A 123 -3.10 -2.14 0.70
C LEU A 123 -3.70 -0.90 1.37
N GLN A 124 -4.93 -0.54 1.01
CA GLN A 124 -5.64 0.59 1.61
C GLN A 124 -5.93 0.32 3.09
N SER A 125 -6.29 -0.90 3.46
CA SER A 125 -6.53 -1.30 4.85
C SER A 125 -5.26 -1.20 5.70
N ARG A 126 -4.13 -1.73 5.21
CA ARG A 126 -2.82 -1.64 5.87
C ARG A 126 -2.39 -0.19 6.08
N ALA A 127 -2.60 0.67 5.08
CA ALA A 127 -2.27 2.09 5.20
C ALA A 127 -3.00 2.78 6.35
N LEU A 128 -4.26 2.39 6.66
CA LEU A 128 -5.02 2.95 7.80
C LEU A 128 -4.39 2.61 9.17
N GLY A 129 -3.64 1.51 9.26
CA GLY A 129 -2.93 1.08 10.45
C GLY A 129 -1.43 1.39 10.43
N THR A 130 -0.94 2.14 9.43
CA THR A 130 0.50 2.38 9.24
C THR A 130 0.79 3.87 9.40
N CYS A 131 1.73 4.21 10.28
CA CYS A 131 2.16 5.58 10.49
C CYS A 131 2.69 6.20 9.19
N GLU A 132 2.09 7.30 8.74
CA GLU A 132 2.49 8.01 7.52
C GLU A 132 3.94 8.54 7.55
N VAL A 133 4.50 8.72 8.75
CA VAL A 133 5.81 9.35 8.95
C VAL A 133 6.94 8.31 9.00
N CYS A 134 6.74 7.18 9.66
CA CYS A 134 7.82 6.21 9.87
C CYS A 134 7.51 4.78 9.41
N GLY A 135 6.26 4.49 9.03
CA GLY A 135 5.84 3.16 8.60
C GLY A 135 5.62 2.14 9.72
N ALA A 136 5.80 2.53 10.99
CA ALA A 136 5.43 1.68 12.14
C ALA A 136 3.90 1.58 12.29
N ASP A 137 3.44 0.65 13.11
CA ASP A 137 2.01 0.55 13.46
C ASP A 137 1.49 1.89 14.03
N GLY A 138 0.38 2.36 13.48
CA GLY A 138 -0.25 3.61 13.82
C GLY A 138 -1.76 3.49 13.90
N ALA A 139 -2.39 4.53 14.45
CA ALA A 139 -3.84 4.61 14.52
C ALA A 139 -4.34 5.92 13.91
N ILE A 140 -5.53 5.87 13.32
CA ILE A 140 -6.22 7.06 12.83
C ILE A 140 -6.61 7.93 14.01
N GLU A 141 -6.01 9.12 14.10
CA GLU A 141 -6.51 10.16 14.99
C GLU A 141 -7.68 10.87 14.32
N ARG A 142 -8.87 10.79 14.91
CA ARG A 142 -10.00 11.63 14.49
C ARG A 142 -9.92 12.98 15.20
N THR A 143 -9.64 14.06 14.46
CA THR A 143 -9.75 15.42 15.00
C THR A 143 -11.15 15.98 14.97
N SER A 144 -11.97 15.52 14.04
CA SER A 144 -13.38 15.88 13.97
C SER A 144 -14.19 14.74 13.35
N PRO A 145 -15.53 14.76 13.44
CA PRO A 145 -16.38 13.77 12.78
C PRO A 145 -16.20 13.69 11.26
N PHE A 146 -15.67 14.75 10.65
CA PHE A 146 -15.57 14.92 9.19
C PHE A 146 -14.13 14.90 8.67
N VAL A 147 -13.12 14.90 9.56
CA VAL A 147 -11.70 14.94 9.19
C VAL A 147 -10.93 13.91 10.01
N ALA A 148 -10.63 12.78 9.37
CA ALA A 148 -9.61 11.86 9.84
C ALA A 148 -8.23 12.48 9.57
N LYS A 149 -7.36 12.49 10.58
CA LYS A 149 -5.93 12.70 10.33
C LYS A 149 -5.37 11.39 9.80
N SER A 150 -4.31 11.53 9.01
CA SER A 150 -3.48 10.39 8.66
C SER A 150 -3.02 9.63 9.90
N PRO A 151 -2.92 8.29 9.80
CA PRO A 151 -2.47 7.46 10.90
C PRO A 151 -1.06 7.81 11.33
N ARG A 152 -0.85 7.87 12.65
CA ARG A 152 0.44 8.08 13.29
C ARG A 152 0.62 7.12 14.45
N CYS A 153 1.88 6.77 14.72
CA CYS A 153 2.26 6.08 15.95
C CYS A 153 2.46 7.10 17.08
N ASP A 154 2.45 6.63 18.33
CA ASP A 154 2.60 7.47 19.52
C ASP A 154 3.85 8.35 19.49
N ARG A 155 4.94 7.85 18.91
CA ARG A 155 6.19 8.61 18.77
C ARG A 155 6.05 9.80 17.80
N CYS A 156 5.34 9.59 16.68
CA CYS A 156 5.20 10.61 15.64
C CYS A 156 4.02 11.57 15.89
N SER A 157 3.09 11.23 16.80
CA SER A 157 2.01 12.11 17.24
C SER A 157 2.51 13.19 18.21
N VAL A 158 3.37 12.84 19.17
CA VAL A 158 3.94 13.79 20.14
C VAL A 158 4.94 14.77 19.54
N ALA A 159 5.62 14.40 18.44
CA ALA A 159 6.63 15.23 17.79
C ALA A 159 6.04 16.42 17.01
N ARG A 160 4.72 16.62 17.03
CA ARG A 160 4.07 17.69 16.28
C ARG A 160 4.31 19.02 17.03
N PRO A 161 5.07 19.99 16.48
CA PRO A 161 5.16 21.30 17.11
C PRO A 161 3.75 21.89 17.17
N SER A 162 3.36 22.36 18.35
CA SER A 162 2.01 22.81 18.71
C SER A 162 1.57 24.11 18.02
N GLY A 163 2.12 24.45 16.85
CA GLY A 163 1.88 25.73 16.21
C GLY A 163 2.31 25.77 14.75
N SER A 164 1.41 25.37 13.86
CA SER A 164 1.37 25.91 12.49
C SER A 164 -0.08 25.87 12.03
N SER A 165 -0.88 26.76 12.63
CA SER A 165 -2.16 27.17 12.06
C SER A 165 -1.82 28.03 10.84
N SER A 166 -2.13 27.52 9.65
CA SER A 166 -2.21 28.32 8.41
C SER A 166 -3.67 28.35 7.99
#